data_AF-A0A3D1WQ05-F1
#
_entry.id   AF-A0A3D1WQ05-F1
#
_cell.length_a   1.000
_cell.length_b   1.000
_cell.length_c   1.000
_cell.angle_alpha   90.00
_cell.angle_beta   90.00
_cell.angle_gamma   90.00
#
_symmetry.space_group_name_H-M   'P 1'
#
loop_
_entity.id
_entity.type
_entity.pdbx_description
1 polymer ?
#
loop_
_entity_poly.entity_id
_entity_poly.type
_entity_poly.pdbx_seq_one_letter_code
_entity_poly.pdbx_strand_id
1 'polypeptide(L)'
;NISTQEEFEQLPFSEKADLREAYLLGIQAVPDEEVVRIHSSSGTTGTPVIIPYTKQDVDDWADMFARCYRTAGITAQDRIQITPGYGLWTAGIGFQLGCERLGAMAIPMGPGNTEKQLKMMQDLGSTVITATSSYALLLAEEITKRG
;
A
#
# COMPACT_ATOMS: atom_id res chain seq x y z
N ASN A 1 -19.10 -13.85 22.52
CA ASN A 1 -19.93 -12.83 21.86
C ASN A 1 -19.66 -11.50 22.51
N ILE A 2 -19.31 -10.50 21.71
CA ILE A 2 -19.07 -9.11 22.13
C ILE A 2 -20.20 -8.31 21.49
N SER A 3 -20.91 -7.53 22.29
CA SER A 3 -22.15 -6.87 21.91
C SER A 3 -22.23 -5.42 22.38
N THR A 4 -21.34 -4.98 23.27
CA THR A 4 -21.22 -3.58 23.70
C THR A 4 -19.79 -3.05 23.53
N GLN A 5 -19.64 -1.73 23.58
CA GLN A 5 -18.32 -1.09 23.57
C GLN A 5 -17.51 -1.47 24.82
N GLU A 6 -18.13 -1.52 26.00
CA GLU A 6 -17.45 -1.89 27.23
C GLU A 6 -16.88 -3.32 27.14
N GLU A 7 -17.62 -4.26 26.56
CA GLU A 7 -17.15 -5.64 26.33
C GLU A 7 -15.98 -5.68 25.33
N PHE A 8 -15.99 -4.84 24.29
CA PHE A 8 -14.90 -4.73 23.33
C PHE A 8 -13.63 -4.19 23.99
N GLU A 9 -13.75 -3.19 24.86
CA GLU A 9 -12.63 -2.60 25.61
C GLU A 9 -11.99 -3.57 26.62
N GLN A 10 -12.65 -4.68 26.96
CA GLN A 10 -12.04 -5.75 27.79
C GLN A 10 -11.17 -6.74 27.00
N LEU A 11 -11.14 -6.67 25.66
CA LEU A 11 -10.27 -7.54 24.87
C LEU A 11 -8.79 -7.28 25.16
N PRO A 12 -7.94 -8.33 25.20
CA PRO A 12 -6.52 -8.13 25.32
C PRO A 12 -5.97 -7.42 24.08
N PHE A 13 -4.97 -6.57 24.29
CA PHE A 13 -4.23 -5.98 23.18
C PHE A 13 -3.36 -7.04 22.49
N SER A 14 -3.09 -6.81 21.21
CA SER A 14 -2.00 -7.48 20.50
C SER A 14 -0.87 -6.49 20.27
N GLU A 15 0.36 -6.94 20.49
CA GLU A 15 1.58 -6.17 20.32
C GLU A 15 2.42 -6.68 19.14
N LYS A 16 3.43 -5.89 18.76
CA LYS A 16 4.37 -6.29 17.71
C LYS A 16 5.17 -7.54 18.09
N ALA A 17 5.37 -7.78 19.39
CA ALA A 17 6.06 -8.96 19.90
C ALA A 17 5.27 -10.25 19.59
N ASP A 18 3.96 -10.27 19.86
CA ASP A 18 3.08 -11.41 19.56
C ASP A 18 3.16 -11.82 18.09
N LEU A 19 3.16 -10.83 17.19
CA LEU A 19 3.28 -11.07 15.74
C LEU A 19 4.63 -11.65 15.32
N ARG A 20 5.70 -11.40 16.09
CA ARG A 20 7.03 -11.97 15.83
C ARG A 20 7.16 -13.38 16.36
N GLU A 21 6.57 -13.66 17.52
CA GLU A 21 6.52 -15.01 18.08
C GLU A 21 5.71 -15.96 17.20
N ALA A 22 4.70 -15.43 16.51
CA ALA A 22 3.89 -16.15 15.54
C ALA A 22 4.56 -16.35 14.16
N TYR A 23 5.86 -16.09 14.00
CA TYR A 23 6.57 -16.39 12.75
C TYR A 23 6.60 -17.91 12.49
N LEU A 24 6.40 -18.43 11.27
CA LEU A 24 6.29 -17.74 9.98
C LEU A 24 4.86 -17.30 9.63
N LEU A 25 3.85 -18.15 9.83
CA LEU A 25 2.44 -17.92 9.46
C LEU A 25 1.49 -18.19 10.64
N GLY A 26 1.94 -18.08 11.88
CA GLY A 26 1.15 -18.36 13.08
C GLY A 26 -0.02 -17.39 13.32
N ILE A 27 -0.09 -16.27 12.59
CA ILE A 27 -1.24 -15.36 12.58
C ILE A 27 -2.30 -15.72 11.52
N GLN A 28 -2.03 -16.76 10.72
CA GLN A 28 -2.96 -17.24 9.70
C GLN A 28 -4.16 -17.93 10.36
N ALA A 29 -5.37 -17.53 9.96
CA ALA A 29 -6.62 -18.07 10.48
C ALA A 29 -7.38 -18.96 9.48
N VAL A 30 -6.78 -19.26 8.33
CA VAL A 30 -7.34 -20.09 7.24
C VAL A 30 -6.32 -21.16 6.80
N PRO A 31 -6.72 -22.21 6.06
CA PRO A 31 -5.79 -23.13 5.40
C PRO A 31 -4.87 -22.43 4.37
N ASP A 32 -3.68 -22.99 4.13
CA ASP A 32 -2.68 -22.42 3.21
C ASP A 32 -3.24 -22.22 1.79
N GLU A 33 -4.11 -23.12 1.34
CA GLU A 33 -4.75 -23.07 0.02
C GLU A 33 -5.69 -21.86 -0.19
N GLU A 34 -6.13 -21.20 0.88
CA GLU A 34 -6.96 -19.99 0.81
C GLU A 34 -6.12 -18.70 0.75
N VAL A 35 -4.83 -18.78 1.06
CA VAL A 35 -3.91 -17.63 1.05
C VAL A 35 -3.40 -17.39 -0.37
N VAL A 36 -3.71 -16.21 -0.92
CA VAL A 36 -3.32 -15.84 -2.29
C VAL A 36 -2.18 -14.83 -2.34
N ARG A 37 -1.83 -14.21 -1.21
CA ARG A 37 -0.75 -13.22 -1.12
C ARG A 37 -0.13 -13.19 0.26
N ILE A 38 1.16 -12.89 0.30
CA ILE A 38 1.87 -12.50 1.52
C ILE A 38 2.49 -11.12 1.35
N HIS A 39 2.59 -10.39 2.45
CA HIS A 39 3.47 -9.23 2.59
C HIS A 39 4.36 -9.39 3.82
N SER A 40 5.42 -8.57 3.90
CA SER A 40 6.35 -8.59 5.03
C SER A 40 6.62 -7.20 5.54
N SER A 41 6.73 -7.06 6.86
CA SER A 41 7.35 -5.87 7.45
C SER A 41 8.84 -5.81 7.11
N SER A 42 9.44 -4.61 7.12
CA SER A 42 10.83 -4.36 6.75
C SER A 42 11.90 -4.96 7.67
N GLY A 43 11.50 -5.54 8.82
CA GLY A 43 12.43 -6.24 9.72
C GLY A 43 13.49 -5.34 10.38
N THR A 44 13.33 -4.01 10.37
CA THR A 44 14.34 -3.06 10.86
C THR A 44 14.70 -3.23 12.34
N THR A 45 13.88 -3.95 13.11
CA THR A 45 14.04 -4.20 14.54
C THR A 45 14.03 -5.70 14.90
N GLY A 46 14.30 -6.59 13.93
CA GLY A 46 14.42 -8.05 14.15
C GLY A 46 13.67 -8.89 13.12
N THR A 47 13.18 -10.06 13.53
CA THR A 47 12.43 -10.99 12.68
C THR A 47 11.25 -10.28 11.99
N PRO A 48 11.14 -10.35 10.66
CA PRO A 48 10.01 -9.77 9.94
C PRO A 48 8.72 -10.53 10.28
N VAL A 49 7.61 -9.81 10.30
CA VAL A 49 6.28 -10.43 10.36
C VAL A 49 5.81 -10.69 8.93
N ILE A 50 5.41 -11.93 8.63
CA ILE A 50 4.72 -12.28 7.39
C ILE A 50 3.22 -12.17 7.62
N ILE A 51 2.53 -11.55 6.67
CA ILE A 51 1.10 -11.28 6.74
C ILE A 51 0.44 -11.97 5.55
N PRO A 52 -0.33 -13.06 5.76
CA PRO A 52 -1.09 -13.73 4.72
C PRO A 52 -2.42 -13.00 4.44
N TYR A 53 -2.85 -13.05 3.18
CA TYR A 53 -4.12 -12.49 2.71
C TYR A 53 -4.87 -13.52 1.89
N THR A 54 -6.15 -13.72 2.20
CA THR A 54 -7.09 -14.43 1.36
C THR A 54 -7.42 -13.61 0.11
N LYS A 55 -8.12 -14.23 -0.84
CA LYS A 55 -8.66 -13.48 -1.98
C LYS A 55 -9.60 -12.36 -1.55
N GLN A 56 -10.46 -12.59 -0.56
CA GLN A 56 -11.39 -11.58 -0.05
C GLN A 56 -10.63 -10.39 0.55
N ASP A 57 -9.59 -10.65 1.35
CA ASP A 57 -8.78 -9.57 1.95
C ASP A 57 -8.13 -8.67 0.89
N VAL A 58 -7.66 -9.27 -0.22
CA VAL A 58 -7.10 -8.51 -1.35
C VAL A 58 -8.16 -7.66 -2.05
N ASP A 59 -9.37 -8.19 -2.24
CA ASP A 59 -10.47 -7.47 -2.88
C ASP A 59 -10.96 -6.31 -1.99
N ASP A 60 -11.08 -6.54 -0.68
CA ASP A 60 -11.42 -5.50 0.30
C ASP A 60 -10.35 -4.41 0.36
N TRP A 61 -9.08 -4.80 0.33
CA TRP A 61 -7.96 -3.87 0.31
C TRP A 61 -7.99 -2.96 -0.92
N ALA A 62 -8.33 -3.48 -2.10
CA ALA A 62 -8.50 -2.70 -3.31
C ALA A 62 -9.65 -1.67 -3.17
N ASP A 63 -10.79 -2.08 -2.60
CA ASP A 63 -11.93 -1.19 -2.37
C ASP A 63 -11.63 -0.10 -1.33
N MET A 64 -10.83 -0.41 -0.30
CA MET A 64 -10.34 0.57 0.67
C MET A 64 -9.44 1.62 0.01
N PHE A 65 -8.46 1.23 -0.80
CA PHE A 65 -7.59 2.19 -1.49
C PHE A 65 -8.37 3.01 -2.54
N ALA A 66 -9.28 2.40 -3.31
CA ALA A 66 -10.16 3.12 -4.22
C ALA A 66 -11.01 4.17 -3.49
N ARG A 67 -11.47 3.86 -2.27
CA ARG A 67 -12.18 4.81 -1.40
C ARG A 67 -11.27 5.95 -0.97
N CYS A 68 -10.03 5.69 -0.58
CA CYS A 68 -9.05 6.73 -0.25
C CYS A 68 -8.83 7.69 -1.43
N TYR A 69 -8.71 7.17 -2.65
CA TYR A 69 -8.62 8.00 -3.85
C TYR A 69 -9.86 8.89 -4.05
N ARG A 70 -11.07 8.32 -3.95
CA ARG A 70 -12.32 9.10 -4.04
C ARG A 70 -12.40 10.19 -2.97
N THR A 71 -11.99 9.89 -1.74
CA THR A 71 -11.95 10.86 -0.63
C THR A 71 -10.99 12.01 -0.94
N ALA A 72 -9.87 11.74 -1.63
CA ALA A 72 -8.93 12.75 -2.10
C ALA A 72 -9.41 13.52 -3.37
N GLY A 73 -10.63 13.26 -3.85
CA GLY A 73 -11.19 13.91 -5.04
C GLY A 73 -10.71 13.31 -6.37
N ILE A 74 -10.03 12.16 -6.34
CA ILE A 74 -9.46 11.50 -7.51
C ILE A 74 -10.53 10.63 -8.19
N THR A 75 -10.50 10.60 -9.51
CA THR A 75 -11.52 9.99 -10.37
C THR A 75 -10.90 9.03 -11.38
N ALA A 76 -11.74 8.32 -12.13
CA ALA A 76 -11.30 7.47 -13.24
C ALA A 76 -10.65 8.24 -14.40
N GLN A 77 -10.75 9.57 -14.43
CA GLN A 77 -10.11 10.41 -15.44
C GLN A 77 -8.63 10.69 -15.12
N ASP A 78 -8.20 10.40 -13.90
CA ASP A 78 -6.84 10.67 -13.42
C ASP A 78 -5.81 9.65 -13.91
N ARG A 79 -4.56 10.13 -13.99
CA ARG A 79 -3.37 9.34 -14.31
C ARG A 79 -2.46 9.35 -13.10
N ILE A 80 -2.41 8.23 -12.39
CA ILE A 80 -1.83 8.13 -11.05
C ILE A 80 -0.43 7.52 -11.14
N GLN A 81 0.59 8.34 -10.86
CA GLN A 81 1.98 7.90 -10.79
C GLN A 81 2.32 7.30 -9.44
N ILE A 82 2.64 6.01 -9.44
CA ILE A 82 2.85 5.22 -8.23
C ILE A 82 4.34 5.04 -8.00
N THR A 83 4.89 5.77 -7.04
CA THR A 83 6.32 5.71 -6.69
C THR A 83 6.68 4.75 -5.55
N PRO A 84 5.75 4.27 -4.69
CA PRO A 84 6.08 3.27 -3.70
C PRO A 84 6.62 1.96 -4.30
N GLY A 85 7.54 1.31 -3.58
CA GLY A 85 8.13 0.02 -3.93
C GLY A 85 7.12 -1.09 -4.15
N TYR A 86 7.38 -1.88 -5.19
CA TYR A 86 6.68 -3.12 -5.49
C TYR A 86 7.48 -4.31 -4.94
N GLY A 87 6.80 -5.24 -4.29
CA GLY A 87 7.39 -6.42 -3.66
C GLY A 87 6.72 -6.73 -2.34
N LEU A 88 7.51 -7.13 -1.34
CA LEU A 88 6.99 -7.46 -0.02
C LEU A 88 6.41 -6.26 0.74
N TRP A 89 6.79 -5.05 0.37
CA TRP A 89 6.16 -3.84 0.90
C TRP A 89 4.77 -3.65 0.30
N THR A 90 3.79 -3.35 1.15
CA THR A 90 2.37 -3.28 0.78
C THR A 90 2.03 -2.10 -0.13
N ALA A 91 2.74 -0.99 -0.01
CA ALA A 91 2.27 0.28 -0.58
C ALA A 91 2.17 0.28 -2.11
N GLY A 92 3.19 -0.18 -2.84
CA GLY A 92 3.19 -0.11 -4.31
C GLY A 92 1.99 -0.86 -4.92
N ILE A 93 1.81 -2.13 -4.52
CA ILE A 93 0.69 -2.92 -5.01
C ILE A 93 -0.65 -2.43 -4.47
N GLY A 94 -0.73 -1.93 -3.23
CA GLY A 94 -1.96 -1.39 -2.66
C GLY A 94 -2.47 -0.15 -3.40
N PHE A 95 -1.58 0.82 -3.69
CA PHE A 95 -1.92 1.98 -4.51
C PHE A 95 -2.36 1.57 -5.91
N GLN A 96 -1.67 0.61 -6.53
CA GLN A 96 -2.05 0.12 -7.85
C GLN A 96 -3.43 -0.54 -7.86
N LEU A 97 -3.69 -1.45 -6.92
CA LEU A 97 -4.98 -2.14 -6.82
C LEU A 97 -6.13 -1.16 -6.64
N GLY A 98 -5.98 -0.15 -5.78
CA GLY A 98 -7.00 0.89 -5.63
C GLY A 98 -7.18 1.77 -6.86
N CYS A 99 -6.10 2.06 -7.59
CA CYS A 99 -6.13 2.85 -8.81
C CYS A 99 -6.90 2.10 -9.92
N GLU A 100 -6.56 0.83 -10.13
CA GLU A 100 -7.23 -0.05 -11.09
C GLU A 100 -8.70 -0.29 -10.70
N ARG A 101 -8.98 -0.49 -9.40
CA ARG A 101 -10.34 -0.61 -8.87
C ARG A 101 -11.17 0.67 -9.04
N LEU A 102 -10.55 1.85 -8.97
CA LEU A 102 -11.20 3.13 -9.26
C LEU A 102 -11.51 3.30 -10.76
N GLY A 103 -10.78 2.60 -11.64
CA GLY A 103 -10.84 2.77 -13.09
C GLY A 103 -9.92 3.87 -13.63
N ALA A 104 -8.96 4.35 -12.82
CA ALA A 104 -7.97 5.33 -13.23
C ALA A 104 -6.77 4.66 -13.91
N MET A 105 -5.95 5.44 -14.63
CA MET A 105 -4.73 4.92 -15.25
C MET A 105 -3.60 4.83 -14.21
N ALA A 106 -3.15 3.62 -13.90
CA ALA A 106 -1.96 3.41 -13.07
C ALA A 106 -0.68 3.59 -13.91
N ILE A 107 0.27 4.38 -13.40
CA ILE A 107 1.64 4.48 -13.92
C ILE A 107 2.58 3.88 -12.86
N PRO A 108 2.83 2.55 -12.90
CA PRO A 108 3.49 1.81 -11.84
C PRO A 108 5.02 1.96 -11.92
N MET A 109 5.51 3.12 -11.48
CA MET A 109 6.94 3.47 -11.59
C MET A 109 7.81 2.76 -10.57
N GLY A 110 7.30 2.55 -9.35
CA GLY A 110 8.13 2.20 -8.22
C GLY A 110 9.10 3.33 -7.84
N PRO A 111 10.05 3.09 -6.92
CA PRO A 111 10.90 4.12 -6.35
C PRO A 111 12.16 4.35 -7.19
N GLY A 112 12.75 5.53 -7.01
CA GLY A 112 14.03 5.87 -7.61
C GLY A 112 13.92 6.25 -9.10
N ASN A 113 15.08 6.28 -9.76
CA ASN A 113 15.26 6.76 -11.13
C ASN A 113 14.51 8.08 -11.41
N THR A 114 14.91 9.13 -10.69
CA THR A 114 14.26 10.45 -10.75
C THR A 114 14.13 10.98 -12.17
N GLU A 115 15.15 10.81 -13.01
CA GLU A 115 15.09 11.16 -14.44
C GLU A 115 13.88 10.52 -15.15
N LYS A 116 13.72 9.21 -14.97
CA LYS A 116 12.61 8.47 -15.56
C LYS A 116 11.27 8.85 -14.93
N GLN A 117 11.22 9.17 -13.63
CA GLN A 117 10.01 9.66 -12.97
C GLN A 117 9.51 10.94 -13.63
N LEU A 118 10.40 11.93 -13.80
CA LEU A 118 10.05 13.23 -14.37
C LEU A 118 9.69 13.10 -15.85
N LYS A 119 10.46 12.31 -16.61
CA LYS A 119 10.15 12.04 -18.01
C LYS A 119 8.76 11.40 -18.17
N MET A 120 8.46 10.35 -17.41
CA MET A 120 7.17 9.66 -17.49
C MET A 120 6.02 10.54 -17.02
N MET A 121 6.25 11.36 -15.98
CA MET A 121 5.28 12.33 -15.49
C MET A 121 4.86 13.32 -16.58
N GLN A 122 5.83 13.83 -17.34
CA GLN A 122 5.59 14.74 -18.46
C GLN A 122 4.97 14.03 -19.66
N ASP A 123 5.58 12.93 -20.13
CA ASP A 123 5.15 12.21 -21.34
C ASP A 123 3.73 11.65 -21.19
N LEU A 124 3.36 11.16 -20.00
CA LEU A 124 2.06 10.59 -19.73
C LEU A 124 1.08 11.60 -19.12
N GLY A 125 1.51 12.81 -18.78
CA GLY A 125 0.65 13.83 -18.17
C GLY A 125 -0.01 13.35 -16.88
N SER A 126 0.80 12.83 -15.94
CA SER A 126 0.32 12.39 -14.62
C SER A 126 -0.43 13.52 -13.92
N THR A 127 -1.64 13.24 -13.42
CA THR A 127 -2.47 14.21 -12.69
C THR A 127 -2.39 14.01 -11.17
N VAL A 128 -1.92 12.84 -10.75
CA VAL A 128 -1.76 12.46 -9.35
C VAL A 128 -0.43 11.76 -9.14
N ILE A 129 0.21 12.01 -8.01
CA ILE A 129 1.35 11.22 -7.52
C ILE A 129 1.00 10.58 -6.18
N THR A 130 1.27 9.29 -6.03
CA THR A 130 1.34 8.64 -4.72
C THR A 130 2.81 8.49 -4.37
N ALA A 131 3.22 9.01 -3.22
CA ALA A 131 4.60 8.97 -2.75
C ALA A 131 4.66 9.11 -1.23
N THR A 132 5.78 8.72 -0.62
CA THR A 132 6.12 9.26 0.70
C THR A 132 6.39 10.76 0.57
N SER A 133 6.07 11.53 1.60
CA SER A 133 6.30 12.99 1.60
C SER A 133 7.75 13.36 1.30
N SER A 134 8.70 12.60 1.83
CA SER A 134 10.13 12.77 1.55
C SER A 134 10.50 12.59 0.07
N TYR A 135 9.88 11.62 -0.61
CA TYR A 135 10.17 11.37 -2.02
C TYR A 135 9.48 12.39 -2.92
N ALA A 136 8.26 12.80 -2.60
CA ALA A 136 7.59 13.91 -3.29
C ALA A 136 8.41 15.21 -3.21
N LEU A 137 8.99 15.51 -2.03
CA LEU A 137 9.86 16.66 -1.84
C LEU A 137 11.13 16.56 -2.70
N LEU A 138 11.78 15.39 -2.74
CA LEU A 138 12.94 15.15 -3.60
C LEU A 138 12.63 15.39 -5.09
N LEU A 139 11.47 14.92 -5.58
CA LEU A 139 11.05 15.17 -6.96
C LEU A 139 10.81 16.67 -7.21
N ALA A 140 10.17 17.36 -6.27
CA ALA A 140 9.92 18.80 -6.39
C ALA A 140 11.22 19.62 -6.43
N GLU A 141 12.20 19.28 -5.58
CA GLU A 141 13.53 19.90 -5.62
C GLU A 141 14.22 19.68 -6.97
N GLU A 142 14.12 18.47 -7.53
CA GLU A 142 14.74 18.15 -8.81
C GLU A 142 14.06 18.85 -9.99
N ILE A 143 12.73 18.98 -9.96
CA ILE A 143 11.98 19.82 -10.91
C ILE A 143 12.47 21.27 -10.81
N THR A 144 12.54 21.82 -9.60
CA THR A 144 12.98 23.21 -9.37
C THR A 144 14.37 23.50 -9.93
N LYS A 145 15.30 22.52 -9.84
CA LYS A 145 16.66 22.66 -10.39
C LYS A 145 16.69 22.73 -11.93
N ARG A 146 15.69 22.17 -12.61
CA ARG A 146 15.62 22.08 -14.08
C ARG A 146 14.93 23.27 -14.74
N GLY A 147 14.21 24.07 -13.95
CA GLY A 147 13.38 25.19 -14.42
C GLY A 147 11.97 24.75 -14.78
#